data_AF-A0A3C1GJR5-F1
#
_entry.id   AF-A0A3C1GJR5-F1
#
_cell.length_a   1.000
_cell.length_b   1.000
_cell.length_c   1.000
_cell.angle_alpha   90.00
_cell.angle_beta   90.00
_cell.angle_gamma   90.00
#
_symmetry.space_group_name_H-M   'P 1'
#
loop_
_entity.id
_entity.type
_entity.pdbx_description
1 polymer ?
#
loop_
_entity_poly.entity_id
_entity_poly.type
_entity_poly.pdbx_seq_one_letter_code
_entity_poly.pdbx_strand_id
1 'polypeptide(L)'
;MPYLATILVCNVVDWALTRDALALGIASEANPVAGLMLGAGDVAGLAIKVGLVAACCLGLWLLRSRTLALRAAQWCAGAYVAVVLYQALARAVVL
;
A
#
# COMPACT_ATOMS: atom_id res chain seq x y z
N MET A 1 -6.93 17.58 1.13
CA MET A 1 -7.32 16.15 1.30
C MET A 1 -6.17 15.41 1.97
N PRO A 2 -6.05 15.48 3.32
CA PRO A 2 -4.95 14.84 4.04
C PRO A 2 -4.90 13.31 3.82
N TYR A 3 -6.05 12.69 3.55
CA TYR A 3 -6.19 11.25 3.29
C TYR A 3 -5.30 10.73 2.16
N LEU A 4 -5.01 11.54 1.14
CA LEU A 4 -4.16 11.10 0.02
C LEU A 4 -2.70 10.94 0.45
N ALA A 5 -2.20 11.83 1.31
CA ALA A 5 -0.86 11.70 1.88
C ALA A 5 -0.77 10.45 2.76
N THR A 6 -1.80 10.19 3.58
CA THR A 6 -1.89 8.95 4.37
C THR A 6 -1.84 7.71 3.49
N ILE A 7 -2.62 7.67 2.40
CA ILE A 7 -2.61 6.55 1.45
C ILE A 7 -1.20 6.32 0.89
N LEU A 8 -0.52 7.37 0.43
CA LEU A 8 0.82 7.26 -0.16
C LEU A 8 1.86 6.77 0.86
N VAL A 9 1.85 7.32 2.07
CA VAL A 9 2.77 6.90 3.14
C VAL A 9 2.50 5.44 3.52
N CYS A 10 1.25 5.07 3.77
CA CYS A 10 0.88 3.70 4.10
C CYS A 10 1.23 2.73 2.97
N ASN A 11 1.11 3.12 1.70
CA ASN A 11 1.48 2.29 0.56
C ASN A 11 2.98 1.96 0.50
N VAL A 12 3.84 2.94 0.83
CA VAL A 12 5.28 2.71 0.92
C VAL A 12 5.61 1.79 2.10
N VAL A 13 4.98 2.01 3.26
CA VAL A 13 5.17 1.16 4.45
C VAL A 13 4.69 -0.27 4.18
N ASP A 14 3.54 -0.44 3.55
CA ASP A 14 2.98 -1.74 3.15
C ASP A 14 3.93 -2.49 2.20
N TRP A 15 4.59 -1.81 1.25
CA TRP A 15 5.63 -2.43 0.43
C TRP A 15 6.80 -2.94 1.27
N ALA A 16 7.33 -2.14 2.19
CA ALA A 16 8.44 -2.53 3.04
C ALA A 16 8.08 -3.74 3.91
N LEU A 17 6.89 -3.74 4.52
CA LEU A 17 6.39 -4.86 5.33
C LEU A 17 6.18 -6.12 4.49
N THR A 18 5.63 -5.98 3.28
CA THR A 18 5.45 -7.10 2.34
C THR A 18 6.80 -7.70 1.92
N ARG A 19 7.80 -6.86 1.61
CA ARG A 19 9.16 -7.30 1.26
C ARG A 19 9.78 -8.10 2.41
N ASP A 20 9.68 -7.58 3.63
CA ASP A 20 10.21 -8.25 4.83
C ASP A 20 9.49 -9.58 5.09
N ALA A 21 8.15 -9.63 4.97
CA ALA A 21 7.39 -10.86 5.14
C ALA A 21 7.71 -11.94 4.09
N LEU A 22 7.96 -11.53 2.84
CA LEU A 22 8.40 -12.44 1.77
C LEU A 22 9.82 -12.96 2.01
N ALA A 23 10.73 -12.11 2.50
CA ALA A 23 12.09 -12.52 2.86
C ALA A 23 12.11 -13.55 4.01
N LEU A 24 11.13 -13.49 4.92
CA LEU A 24 10.93 -14.45 6.01
C LEU A 24 10.19 -15.74 5.57
N GLY A 25 9.79 -15.86 4.30
CA GLY A 25 9.07 -17.02 3.77
C GLY A 25 7.62 -17.15 4.24
N ILE A 26 7.06 -16.11 4.89
CA ILE A 26 5.71 -16.13 5.48
C ILE A 26 4.62 -15.92 4.42
N ALA A 27 4.94 -15.17 3.35
CA ALA A 27 3.94 -14.60 2.44
C ALA A 27 4.06 -15.05 0.98
N SER A 28 4.96 -15.98 0.64
CA SER A 28 5.29 -16.35 -0.74
C SER A 28 4.09 -16.94 -1.51
N GLU A 29 3.21 -17.67 -0.83
CA GLU A 29 1.99 -18.23 -1.46
C GLU A 29 0.80 -17.27 -1.47
N ALA A 30 0.74 -16.32 -0.53
CA ALA A 30 -0.41 -15.45 -0.35
C ALA A 30 -0.40 -14.20 -1.25
N ASN A 31 0.75 -13.82 -1.81
CA ASN A 31 0.89 -12.60 -2.60
C ASN A 31 1.74 -12.79 -3.87
N PRO A 32 1.21 -13.54 -4.87
CA PRO A 32 1.92 -13.81 -6.13
C PRO A 32 2.23 -12.53 -6.91
N VAL A 33 1.40 -11.50 -6.79
CA VAL A 33 1.63 -10.20 -7.44
C VAL A 33 2.87 -9.52 -6.85
N ALA A 34 3.01 -9.47 -5.53
CA ALA A 34 4.22 -8.93 -4.91
C ALA A 34 5.47 -9.75 -5.25
N GLY A 35 5.34 -11.08 -5.33
CA GLY A 35 6.41 -11.96 -5.80
C GLY A 35 6.86 -11.63 -7.22
N LEU A 36 5.92 -11.43 -8.15
CA LEU A 36 6.21 -10.99 -9.52
C LEU A 36 6.89 -9.61 -9.57
N MET A 37 6.39 -8.66 -8.78
CA MET A 37 6.95 -7.30 -8.73
C MET A 37 8.37 -7.29 -8.15
N LEU A 38 8.65 -8.11 -7.13
CA LEU A 38 9.99 -8.27 -6.57
C LEU A 38 10.93 -9.03 -7.52
N GLY A 39 10.40 -9.97 -8.32
CA GLY A 39 11.15 -10.64 -9.38
C GLY A 39 11.68 -9.68 -10.46
N ALA A 40 11.00 -8.55 -10.68
CA ALA A 40 11.46 -7.46 -11.56
C ALA A 40 12.49 -6.53 -10.89
N GLY A 41 12.81 -6.75 -9.61
CA GLY A 41 13.69 -5.93 -8.78
C GLY A 41 12.93 -4.99 -7.85
N ASP A 42 13.43 -4.83 -6.62
CA ASP A 42 12.75 -4.11 -5.53
C ASP A 42 12.40 -2.65 -5.89
N VAL A 43 13.33 -1.93 -6.54
CA VAL A 43 13.11 -0.55 -6.98
C VAL A 43 12.02 -0.47 -8.06
N ALA A 44 12.01 -1.41 -9.00
CA ALA A 44 11.01 -1.45 -10.07
C ALA A 44 9.62 -1.80 -9.50
N GLY A 45 9.54 -2.79 -8.61
CA GLY A 45 8.32 -3.17 -7.91
C GLY A 45 7.73 -2.01 -7.09
N LEU A 46 8.56 -1.33 -6.31
CA LEU A 46 8.16 -0.14 -5.55
C LEU A 46 7.66 0.97 -6.49
N ALA A 47 8.38 1.27 -7.57
CA ALA A 47 8.00 2.30 -8.52
C ALA A 47 6.64 2.03 -9.17
N ILE A 48 6.37 0.78 -9.58
CA ILE A 48 5.08 0.39 -10.16
C ILE A 48 3.95 0.56 -9.13
N LYS A 49 4.15 0.04 -7.90
CA LYS A 49 3.14 0.10 -6.84
C LYS A 49 2.83 1.54 -6.42
N VAL A 50 3.86 2.36 -6.22
CA VAL A 50 3.69 3.77 -5.86
C VAL A 50 3.09 4.55 -7.02
N GLY A 51 3.55 4.32 -8.26
CA GLY A 51 3.03 5.00 -9.46
C GLY A 51 1.53 4.76 -9.66
N LEU A 52 1.08 3.51 -9.51
CA LEU A 52 -0.34 3.15 -9.63
C LEU A 52 -1.20 3.86 -8.58
N VAL A 53 -0.79 3.80 -7.31
CA VAL A 53 -1.53 4.42 -6.21
C VAL A 53 -1.50 5.94 -6.30
N ALA A 54 -0.38 6.53 -6.75
CA ALA A 54 -0.28 7.96 -7.01
C ALA A 54 -1.23 8.41 -8.13
N ALA A 55 -1.35 7.64 -9.23
CA ALA A 55 -2.30 7.92 -10.29
C ALA A 55 -3.76 7.88 -9.79
N CYS A 56 -4.11 6.89 -8.96
CA CYS A 56 -5.43 6.84 -8.32
C CYS A 56 -5.67 8.02 -7.36
N CYS A 57 -4.67 8.40 -6.57
CA CYS A 57 -4.74 9.56 -5.68
C CYS A 57 -4.93 10.86 -6.47
N LEU A 58 -4.24 11.00 -7.60
CA LEU A 58 -4.42 12.13 -8.52
C LEU A 58 -5.85 12.17 -9.06
N GLY A 59 -6.42 11.04 -9.47
CA GLY A 59 -7.82 10.94 -9.90
C GLY A 59 -8.80 11.41 -8.82
N LEU A 60 -8.63 10.95 -7.58
CA LEU A 60 -9.44 11.40 -6.44
C LEU A 60 -9.27 12.91 -6.16
N TRP A 61 -8.04 13.43 -6.29
CA TRP A 61 -7.76 14.84 -6.12
C TRP A 61 -8.38 15.72 -7.21
N LEU A 62 -8.38 15.26 -8.47
CA LEU A 62 -9.04 15.95 -9.57
C LEU A 62 -10.56 16.00 -9.34
N LEU A 63 -11.13 14.98 -8.70
CA LEU A 63 -12.55 14.90 -8.33
C LEU A 63 -12.87 15.49 -6.95
N ARG A 64 -11.96 16.25 -6.32
CA ARG A 64 -12.09 16.74 -4.93
C ARG A 64 -13.32 17.59 -4.63
N SER A 65 -13.98 18.15 -5.63
CA SER A 65 -15.25 18.88 -5.48
C SER A 65 -16.45 17.96 -5.23
N ARG A 66 -16.31 16.65 -5.46
CA ARG A 66 -17.35 15.64 -5.22
C ARG A 66 -17.21 15.06 -3.81
N THR A 67 -18.26 15.14 -3.01
CA THR A 67 -18.32 14.53 -1.67
C THR A 67 -18.01 13.03 -1.68
N LEU A 68 -18.41 12.35 -2.75
CA LEU A 68 -18.11 10.92 -2.93
C LEU A 68 -16.61 10.66 -3.02
N ALA A 69 -15.84 11.51 -3.72
CA ALA A 69 -14.38 11.36 -3.82
C ALA A 69 -13.69 11.58 -2.47
N LEU A 70 -14.19 12.52 -1.66
CA LEU A 70 -13.72 12.75 -0.29
C LEU A 70 -13.96 11.53 0.61
N ARG A 71 -15.18 10.98 0.58
CA ARG A 71 -15.53 9.77 1.35
C ARG A 71 -14.72 8.57 0.88
N ALA A 72 -14.57 8.37 -0.43
CA ALA A 72 -13.75 7.29 -1.00
C ALA A 72 -12.30 7.41 -0.52
N ALA A 73 -11.70 8.60 -0.59
CA ALA A 73 -10.35 8.83 -0.09
C ALA A 73 -10.21 8.53 1.41
N GLN A 74 -11.19 8.91 2.22
CA GLN A 74 -11.22 8.61 3.66
C GLN A 74 -11.29 7.10 3.92
N TRP A 75 -12.18 6.37 3.24
CA TRP A 75 -12.29 4.92 3.36
C TRP A 75 -11.02 4.21 2.92
N CYS A 76 -10.43 4.61 1.79
CA CYS A 76 -9.16 4.07 1.31
C CYS A 76 -8.02 4.31 2.31
N ALA A 77 -7.93 5.52 2.88
CA ALA A 77 -6.92 5.82 3.90
C ALA A 77 -7.11 4.95 5.15
N GLY A 78 -8.35 4.77 5.62
CA GLY A 78 -8.67 3.89 6.73
C GLY A 78 -8.27 2.43 6.47
N ALA A 79 -8.58 1.91 5.28
CA ALA A 79 -8.21 0.55 4.87
C ALA A 79 -6.68 0.38 4.82
N TYR A 80 -5.95 1.33 4.24
CA TYR A 80 -4.49 1.31 4.21
C TYR A 80 -3.86 1.30 5.61
N VAL A 81 -4.37 2.15 6.52
CA VAL A 81 -3.92 2.17 7.91
C VAL A 81 -4.18 0.82 8.58
N ALA A 82 -5.38 0.25 8.41
CA ALA A 82 -5.72 -1.04 9.00
C ALA A 82 -4.81 -2.17 8.51
N VAL A 83 -4.53 -2.23 7.20
CA VAL A 83 -3.63 -3.24 6.61
C VAL A 83 -2.21 -3.08 7.13
N VAL A 84 -1.67 -1.86 7.16
CA VAL A 84 -0.31 -1.59 7.68
C VAL A 84 -0.21 -1.98 9.15
N LEU A 85 -1.20 -1.62 9.98
CA LEU A 85 -1.22 -1.99 11.39
C LEU A 85 -1.29 -3.51 11.57
N TYR A 86 -2.16 -4.19 10.82
CA TYR A 86 -2.27 -5.64 10.85
C TYR A 86 -0.92 -6.31 10.49
N GLN A 87 -0.27 -5.89 9.41
CA GLN A 87 1.01 -6.44 9.00
C GLN A 87 2.13 -6.12 9.98
N ALA A 88 2.17 -4.90 10.53
CA ALA A 88 3.17 -4.50 11.52
C ALA A 88 3.03 -5.31 12.82
N LEU A 89 1.79 -5.53 13.28
CA LEU A 89 1.51 -6.39 14.44
C LEU A 89 1.86 -7.85 14.16
N ALA A 90 1.48 -8.38 12.99
CA ALA A 90 1.83 -9.73 12.60
C ALA A 90 3.36 -9.94 12.58
N ARG A 91 4.11 -8.97 12.04
CA ARG A 91 5.58 -8.98 12.06
C ARG A 91 6.13 -8.98 13.50
N ALA A 92 5.56 -8.17 14.39
CA ALA A 92 6.00 -8.08 15.79
C ALA A 92 5.74 -9.36 16.59
N VAL A 93 4.83 -10.23 16.13
CA VAL A 93 4.56 -11.54 16.75
C VAL A 93 5.51 -12.63 16.22
N VAL A 94 6.01 -12.49 14.99
CA VAL A 94 6.89 -13.48 14.35
C VAL A 94 8.37 -13.28 14.69
N LEU A 95 8.76 -12.10 15.17
CA LEU A 95 10.08 -11.80 15.75
C LEU A 95 10.07 -11.97 17.27
#